data_AF-A7T6L9-F1
#
_entry.id   AF-A7T6L9-F1
#
_cell.length_a   1.000
_cell.length_b   1.000
_cell.length_c   1.000
_cell.angle_alpha   90.00
_cell.angle_beta   90.00
_cell.angle_gamma   90.00
#
_symmetry.space_group_name_H-M   'P 1'
#
loop_
_entity.id
_entity.type
_entity.pdbx_description
1 polymer ?
#
loop_
_entity_poly.entity_id
_entity_poly.type
_entity_poly.pdbx_seq_one_letter_code
_entity_poly.pdbx_strand_id
1 'polypeptide(L)' 'AQTFAKWGVDYLKLDGCYSDPKTYDTGYPKVTTALNVTGRPIVFSCSWPAYQVGAGIKVNDASFDLFIL' A
#
# COMPACT_ATOMS: atom_id res chain seq x y z
N ALA A 1 1.08 -9.02 5.95
CA ALA A 1 0.16 -9.57 4.93
C ALA A 1 -0.43 -10.91 5.36
N GLN A 2 0.39 -11.96 5.59
CA GLN A 2 -0.10 -13.30 5.95
C GLN A 2 -1.08 -13.35 7.12
N THR A 3 -0.85 -12.57 8.18
CA THR A 3 -1.79 -12.47 9.31
C THR A 3 -3.18 -11.99 8.88
N PHE A 4 -3.26 -10.93 8.07
CA PHE A 4 -4.54 -10.40 7.57
C PHE A 4 -5.26 -11.41 6.68
N ALA A 5 -4.53 -12.09 5.81
CA ALA A 5 -5.09 -13.15 4.98
C ALA A 5 -5.61 -14.32 5.82
N LYS A 6 -4.84 -14.77 6.84
CA LYS A 6 -5.26 -15.83 7.77
C LYS A 6 -6.50 -15.45 8.59
N TRP A 7 -6.63 -14.18 8.95
CA TRP A 7 -7.81 -13.67 9.65
C TRP A 7 -9.03 -13.47 8.74
N GLY A 8 -8.88 -13.61 7.42
CA GLY A 8 -9.96 -13.40 6.48
C GLY A 8 -10.32 -11.92 6.28
N VAL A 9 -9.36 -11.02 6.44
CA VAL A 9 -9.55 -9.58 6.14
C VAL A 9 -9.75 -9.38 4.64
N ASP A 10 -10.67 -8.50 4.25
CA ASP A 10 -10.98 -8.19 2.85
C ASP A 10 -10.53 -6.78 2.43
N TYR A 11 -10.14 -5.95 3.39
CA TYR A 11 -9.74 -4.57 3.15
C TYR A 11 -8.61 -4.16 4.09
N LEU A 12 -7.54 -3.61 3.54
CA LEU A 12 -6.43 -3.05 4.30
C LEU A 12 -6.19 -1.60 3.88
N LYS A 13 -6.36 -0.67 4.83
CA LYS A 13 -5.81 0.68 4.72
C LYS A 13 -4.40 0.69 5.29
N LEU A 14 -3.42 1.11 4.50
CA LEU A 14 -2.07 1.41 4.99
C LEU A 14 -1.89 2.92 5.09
N ASP A 15 -1.51 3.34 6.29
CA ASP A 15 -1.24 4.74 6.60
C ASP A 15 0.26 5.05 6.50
N GLY A 16 0.60 6.33 6.36
CA GLY A 16 1.98 6.82 6.21
C GLY A 16 2.50 7.60 7.43
N CYS A 17 1.78 7.64 8.55
CA CYS A 17 2.30 8.31 9.74
C CYS A 17 3.62 7.66 10.21
N TYR A 18 4.58 8.47 10.67
CA TYR A 18 5.87 8.04 11.22
C TYR A 18 6.80 7.26 10.26
N SER A 19 6.59 7.39 8.95
CA SER A 19 7.51 6.86 7.93
C SER A 19 8.01 7.96 6.99
N ASP A 20 9.18 7.78 6.39
CA ASP A 20 9.75 8.75 5.45
C ASP A 20 9.01 8.69 4.09
N PRO A 21 8.33 9.76 3.64
CA PRO A 21 7.63 9.80 2.37
C PRO A 21 8.49 9.47 1.13
N LYS A 22 9.81 9.63 1.21
CA LYS A 22 10.74 9.25 0.13
C LYS A 22 10.83 7.74 -0.09
N THR A 23 10.41 6.95 0.90
CA THR A 23 10.48 5.48 0.84
C THR A 23 9.24 4.85 0.22
N TYR A 24 8.17 5.63 -0.01
CA TYR A 24 6.84 5.10 -0.31
C TYR A 24 6.77 4.44 -1.69
N ASP A 25 7.54 4.97 -2.66
CA ASP A 25 7.77 4.41 -3.99
C ASP A 25 8.30 2.96 -3.96
N THR A 26 8.83 2.51 -2.81
CA THR A 26 9.26 1.12 -2.60
C THR A 26 8.43 0.42 -1.53
N GLY A 27 7.98 1.13 -0.50
CA GLY A 27 7.27 0.57 0.65
C GLY A 27 5.87 0.08 0.29
N TYR A 28 5.06 0.92 -0.36
CA TYR A 28 3.70 0.58 -0.75
C TYR A 28 3.67 -0.58 -1.77
N PRO A 29 4.49 -0.59 -2.84
CA PRO A 29 4.58 -1.74 -3.74
C PRO A 29 4.98 -3.05 -3.06
N LYS A 30 5.88 -3.01 -2.07
CA LYS A 30 6.23 -4.21 -1.27
C LYS A 30 5.03 -4.77 -0.52
N VAL A 31 4.16 -3.91 0.00
CA VAL A 31 2.93 -4.36 0.69
C VAL A 31 1.94 -4.93 -0.32
N THR A 32 1.76 -4.31 -1.48
CA THR A 32 0.93 -4.86 -2.58
C THR A 32 1.39 -6.26 -2.98
N THR A 33 2.69 -6.46 -3.24
CA THR A 33 3.27 -7.78 -3.54
C THR A 33 3.06 -8.77 -2.40
N ALA A 34 3.27 -8.34 -1.15
CA ALA A 34 3.09 -9.20 0.01
C ALA A 34 1.63 -9.64 0.20
N LEU A 35 0.66 -8.78 -0.14
CA LEU A 35 -0.78 -9.12 -0.14
C LEU A 35 -1.11 -10.09 -1.28
N ASN A 36 -0.64 -9.84 -2.50
CA ASN A 36 -0.86 -10.71 -3.65
C ASN A 36 -0.33 -12.14 -3.42
N VAL A 37 0.88 -12.28 -2.84
CA VAL A 37 1.48 -13.58 -2.50
C VAL A 37 0.65 -14.38 -1.46
N THR A 38 -0.25 -13.74 -0.72
CA THR A 38 -1.14 -14.49 0.20
C THR A 38 -2.21 -15.31 -0.53
N GLY A 39 -2.48 -15.02 -1.81
CA GLY A 39 -3.53 -15.68 -2.59
C GLY A 39 -4.96 -15.32 -2.19
N ARG A 40 -5.14 -14.40 -1.22
CA ARG A 40 -6.44 -13.85 -0.84
C ARG A 40 -6.62 -12.48 -1.51
N PRO A 41 -7.74 -12.24 -2.23
CA PRO A 41 -8.14 -10.90 -2.64
C PRO A 41 -8.33 -9.99 -1.42
N ILE A 42 -7.54 -8.94 -1.32
CA ILE A 42 -7.63 -7.94 -0.24
C ILE A 42 -7.56 -6.57 -0.90
N VAL A 43 -8.62 -5.78 -0.79
CA VAL A 43 -8.64 -4.41 -1.29
C VAL A 43 -7.62 -3.59 -0.51
N PHE A 44 -6.71 -2.94 -1.23
CA PHE A 44 -5.63 -2.16 -0.64
C PHE A 44 -5.85 -0.66 -0.83
N SER A 45 -6.09 0.05 0.28
CA SER A 45 -6.25 1.50 0.30
C SER A 45 -4.95 2.19 0.70
N CYS A 46 -4.33 2.87 -0.26
CA CYS A 46 -3.05 3.54 -0.09
C CYS A 46 -3.22 4.99 0.37
N SER A 47 -2.59 5.38 1.48
CA SER A 47 -2.51 6.79 1.90
C SER A 47 -1.31 7.53 1.29
N TRP A 48 -0.45 6.82 0.54
CA TRP A 48 0.81 7.31 -0.03
C TRP A 48 0.76 8.71 -0.65
N PRO A 49 -0.09 9.01 -1.64
CA PRO A 49 -0.03 10.30 -2.33
C PRO A 49 -0.24 11.47 -1.38
N ALA A 50 -1.11 11.33 -0.39
CA ALA A 50 -1.42 12.41 0.56
C ALA A 50 -0.16 12.89 1.29
N TYR A 51 0.71 11.96 1.70
CA TYR A 51 1.95 12.28 2.40
C TYR A 51 3.04 12.82 1.49
N GLN A 52 3.20 12.29 0.27
CA GLN A 52 4.20 12.82 -0.67
C GLN A 52 3.83 14.20 -1.19
N VAL A 53 2.55 14.43 -1.53
CA VAL A 53 2.04 15.76 -1.89
C VAL A 53 2.23 16.73 -0.74
N GLY A 54 1.87 16.34 0.49
CA GLY A 54 2.08 17.16 1.69
C GLY A 54 3.56 17.48 1.98
N ALA A 55 4.48 16.62 1.54
CA ALA A 55 5.92 16.82 1.65
C ALA A 55 6.56 17.50 0.43
N GLY A 56 5.77 17.91 -0.58
CA GLY A 56 6.29 18.52 -1.81
C GLY A 56 7.07 17.57 -2.73
N ILE A 57 6.86 16.26 -2.59
CA ILE A 57 7.47 15.21 -3.40
C ILE A 57 6.54 14.88 -4.57
N LYS A 58 7.10 14.81 -5.78
CA LYS A 58 6.36 14.35 -6.96
C LYS A 58 6.00 12.87 -6.77
N VAL A 59 4.71 12.57 -6.79
CA VAL A 59 4.23 11.19 -6.64
C VAL A 59 4.60 10.37 -7.87
N ASN A 60 5.13 9.18 -7.63
CA ASN A 60 5.34 8.19 -8.67
C ASN A 60 4.09 7.31 -8.79
N ASP A 61 3.14 7.73 -9.62
CA ASP A 61 1.84 7.08 -9.76
C ASP A 61 1.88 5.75 -10.54
N ALA A 62 3.06 5.32 -11.00
CA ALA A 62 3.23 4.11 -11.81
C ALA A 62 2.93 2.80 -11.06
N SER A 63 2.54 2.85 -9.79
CA SER A 63 2.27 1.69 -8.94
C SER A 63 0.85 1.65 -8.37
N PHE A 64 -0.05 2.50 -8.87
CA PHE A 64 -1.49 2.35 -8.63
C PHE A 64 -2.04 1.18 -9.46
N ASP A 65 -1.61 -0.05 -9.15
CA ASP A 65 -2.48 -1.21 -9.35
C ASP A 65 -3.61 -1.07 -8.33
N LEU A 66 -4.60 -0.23 -8.69
CA LEU A 66 -5.72 0.17 -7.83
C LEU A 66 -6.65 -1.00 -7.49
N PHE A 67 -6.35 -2.22 -7.93
CA PHE A 67 -7.15 -3.38 -7.64
C PHE A 67 -6.25 -4.61 -7.51
N ILE A 68 -5.94 -5.00 -6.26
CA ILE A 68 -5.80 -6.43 -5.98
C ILE A 68 -7.23 -7.01 -6.09
N LEU A 69 -7.66 -7.36 -7.31
CA LEU A 69 -8.76 -8.30 -7.54
C LEU A 69 -8.28 -9.72 -7.22
#